data_AF-A0AAX4HSL3-F1
#
_entry.id   AF-A0AAX4HSL3-F1
#
_cell.length_a   1.000
_cell.length_b   1.000
_cell.length_c   1.000
_cell.angle_alpha   90.00
_cell.angle_beta   90.00
_cell.angle_gamma   90.00
#
_symmetry.space_group_name_H-M   'P 1'
#
loop_
_entity.id
_entity.type
_entity.pdbx_description
1 polymer ?
#
loop_
_entity_poly.entity_id
_entity_poly.type
_entity_poly.pdbx_seq_one_letter_code
_entity_poly.pdbx_strand_id
1 'polypeptide(L)'
;MKVLFVLLALTTSLSTYAQERVELLSEKVSVNSDAAVVVRTNKTPETVVITFKVPMANSVCERYETRYVVRQSSTYCGEDVRYNRVRVRRCVQTDPNNGRCVRYHEEWREERISIPRTCPVPETYCAQYGTAVTRENDEMKIRFKDLPSLGDSEAETFEIKARQKSYDGENVVYDVKPLETLREYKVSQKKILGFKLDSYVVEEK
;
A
#
# COMPACT_ATOMS: atom_id res chain seq x y z
N MET A 1 60.55 22.44 -33.29
CA MET A 1 59.90 22.04 -32.01
C MET A 1 58.40 21.97 -32.29
N LYS A 2 57.87 20.79 -32.64
CA LYS A 2 57.16 19.83 -31.76
C LYS A 2 55.82 20.35 -31.23
N VAL A 3 54.80 19.92 -31.96
CA VAL A 3 53.36 19.80 -31.69
C VAL A 3 53.10 19.07 -30.36
N LEU A 4 52.07 19.47 -29.59
CA LEU A 4 50.95 18.60 -29.16
C LEU A 4 49.93 19.37 -28.28
N PHE A 5 48.74 19.60 -28.85
CA PHE A 5 47.49 19.62 -28.11
C PHE A 5 47.21 18.20 -27.62
N VAL A 6 46.91 18.01 -26.33
CA VAL A 6 46.11 16.87 -25.88
C VAL A 6 45.14 17.35 -24.81
N LEU A 7 43.86 17.22 -25.17
CA LEU A 7 42.68 17.44 -24.34
C LEU A 7 42.77 16.69 -23.01
N LEU A 8 42.42 17.38 -21.94
CA LEU A 8 42.05 16.78 -20.68
C LEU A 8 40.60 16.28 -20.79
N ALA A 9 40.43 15.02 -21.19
CA ALA A 9 39.18 14.28 -21.05
C ALA A 9 39.50 13.06 -20.19
N LEU A 10 38.93 12.98 -18.98
CA LEU A 10 38.82 11.81 -18.07
C LEU A 10 38.47 12.42 -16.69
N THR A 11 37.33 12.18 -16.04
CA THR A 11 36.67 10.90 -15.77
C THR A 11 35.24 11.18 -15.31
N THR A 12 34.23 10.89 -16.13
CA THR A 12 32.91 10.56 -15.59
C THR A 12 32.94 9.07 -15.28
N SER A 13 33.20 8.75 -14.01
CA SER A 13 32.92 7.44 -13.43
C SER A 13 31.41 7.21 -13.50
N LEU A 14 30.94 6.77 -14.67
CA LEU A 14 29.65 6.13 -14.80
C LEU A 14 29.70 4.91 -13.89
N SER A 15 29.04 5.01 -12.75
CA SER A 15 28.64 3.85 -11.97
C SER A 15 27.66 3.06 -12.83
N THR A 16 28.17 2.26 -13.76
CA THR A 16 27.40 1.19 -14.35
C THR A 16 27.10 0.25 -13.19
N TYR A 17 25.89 0.39 -12.62
CA TYR A 17 25.33 -0.61 -11.73
C TYR A 17 25.42 -1.93 -12.48
N ALA A 18 26.39 -2.77 -12.09
CA ALA A 18 26.55 -4.08 -12.68
C ALA A 18 25.28 -4.85 -12.37
N GLN A 19 24.41 -4.98 -13.37
CA GLN A 19 23.19 -5.76 -13.25
C GLN A 19 23.58 -7.19 -12.91
N GLU A 20 22.97 -7.76 -11.88
CA GLU A 20 23.32 -9.10 -11.39
C GLU A 20 23.08 -10.11 -12.53
N ARG A 21 24.12 -10.84 -12.94
CA ARG A 21 24.03 -11.83 -14.02
C ARG A 21 23.98 -13.23 -13.41
N VAL A 22 22.93 -13.98 -13.70
CA VAL A 22 22.65 -15.26 -13.05
C VAL A 22 22.34 -16.36 -14.05
N GLU A 23 23.07 -17.47 -13.98
CA GLU A 23 22.83 -18.64 -14.82
C GLU A 23 21.70 -19.51 -14.26
N LEU A 24 20.75 -19.88 -15.11
CA LEU A 24 19.60 -20.70 -14.74
C LEU A 24 19.97 -22.18 -14.78
N LEU A 25 20.77 -22.65 -13.82
CA LEU A 25 21.27 -24.04 -13.77
C LEU A 25 20.42 -24.98 -12.91
N SER A 26 19.43 -24.44 -12.19
CA SER A 26 18.57 -25.16 -11.25
C SER A 26 17.12 -24.70 -11.38
N GLU A 27 16.18 -25.51 -10.87
CA GLU A 27 14.74 -25.15 -10.86
C GLU A 27 14.42 -23.97 -9.95
N LYS A 28 15.34 -23.60 -9.05
CA LYS A 28 15.22 -22.47 -8.14
C LYS A 28 16.51 -21.66 -8.13
N VAL A 29 16.38 -20.35 -8.22
CA VAL A 29 17.48 -19.39 -8.26
C VAL A 29 17.11 -18.17 -7.42
N SER A 30 18.08 -17.55 -6.74
CA SER A 30 17.87 -16.33 -5.97
C SER A 30 18.75 -15.21 -6.49
N VAL A 31 18.19 -14.00 -6.53
CA VAL A 31 18.81 -12.76 -6.99
C VAL A 31 18.70 -11.75 -5.85
N ASN A 32 19.81 -11.09 -5.50
CA ASN A 32 19.86 -10.15 -4.36
C ASN A 32 19.56 -8.69 -4.77
N SER A 33 18.87 -8.53 -5.90
CA SER A 33 18.43 -7.25 -6.45
C SER A 33 16.98 -7.37 -6.93
N ASP A 34 16.43 -6.22 -7.34
CA ASP A 34 15.17 -6.09 -8.06
C ASP A 34 15.33 -6.24 -9.58
N ALA A 35 16.54 -6.44 -10.08
CA ALA A 35 16.82 -6.57 -11.51
C ALA A 35 18.03 -7.47 -11.79
N ALA A 36 17.86 -8.44 -12.69
CA ALA A 36 18.94 -9.34 -13.12
C ALA A 36 18.91 -9.62 -14.62
N VAL A 37 20.09 -9.96 -15.15
CA VAL A 37 20.23 -10.63 -16.44
C VAL A 37 20.31 -12.12 -16.17
N VAL A 38 19.27 -12.86 -16.55
CA VAL A 38 19.28 -14.31 -16.43
C VAL A 38 19.80 -14.96 -17.70
N VAL A 39 20.60 -16.02 -17.55
CA VAL A 39 21.26 -16.71 -18.65
C VAL A 39 20.66 -18.11 -18.80
N ARG A 40 20.08 -18.38 -19.96
CA ARG A 40 19.64 -19.70 -20.40
C ARG A 40 20.80 -20.38 -21.13
N THR A 41 21.09 -21.62 -20.75
CA THR A 41 22.10 -22.49 -21.37
C THR A 41 21.47 -23.83 -21.73
N ASN A 42 22.25 -24.75 -22.29
CA ASN A 42 21.81 -26.12 -22.55
C ASN A 42 21.45 -26.91 -21.27
N LYS A 43 21.90 -26.45 -20.10
CA LYS A 43 21.60 -27.04 -18.78
C LYS A 43 20.38 -26.42 -18.11
N THR A 44 19.75 -25.42 -18.72
CA THR A 44 18.62 -24.73 -18.10
C THR A 44 17.36 -25.60 -18.08
N PRO A 45 16.75 -25.83 -16.91
CA PRO A 45 15.47 -26.53 -16.81
C PRO A 45 14.37 -25.83 -17.60
N GLU A 46 13.37 -26.58 -18.06
CA GLU A 46 12.21 -26.01 -18.77
C GLU A 46 11.49 -24.95 -17.93
N THR A 47 11.49 -25.11 -16.61
CA THR A 47 10.81 -24.23 -15.68
C THR A 47 11.74 -23.86 -14.52
N VAL A 48 11.83 -22.56 -14.24
CA VAL A 48 12.66 -22.04 -13.15
C VAL A 48 11.85 -21.05 -12.30
N VAL A 49 11.97 -21.16 -10.98
CA VAL A 49 11.47 -20.19 -10.01
C VAL A 49 12.62 -19.28 -9.60
N ILE A 50 12.41 -17.98 -9.69
CA ILE A 50 13.42 -16.97 -9.40
C ILE A 50 12.91 -16.10 -8.25
N THR A 51 13.64 -16.08 -7.15
CA THR A 51 13.39 -15.21 -6.00
C THR A 51 14.17 -13.92 -6.16
N PHE A 52 13.48 -12.78 -6.19
CA PHE A 52 14.08 -11.45 -6.24
C PHE A 52 13.97 -10.77 -4.89
N LYS A 53 14.92 -9.87 -4.59
CA LYS A 53 14.88 -9.01 -3.42
C LYS A 53 14.40 -7.62 -3.82
N VAL A 54 13.10 -7.38 -3.66
CA VAL A 54 12.39 -6.21 -4.22
C VAL A 54 12.22 -5.13 -3.14
N PRO A 55 12.46 -3.84 -3.43
CA PRO A 55 12.12 -2.76 -2.52
C PRO A 55 10.59 -2.57 -2.46
N MET A 56 10.03 -2.70 -1.26
CA MET A 56 8.63 -2.43 -0.95
C MET A 56 8.52 -1.14 -0.16
N ALA A 57 7.84 -0.16 -0.74
CA ALA A 57 7.47 1.09 -0.08
C ALA A 57 6.10 0.94 0.57
N ASN A 58 5.98 1.36 1.83
CA ASN A 58 4.72 1.41 2.56
C ASN A 58 4.53 2.81 3.15
N SER A 59 3.27 3.28 3.16
CA SER A 59 2.92 4.52 3.87
C SER A 59 3.03 4.31 5.38
N VAL A 60 3.73 5.23 6.05
CA VAL A 60 3.84 5.24 7.51
C VAL A 60 3.50 6.62 8.05
N CYS A 61 3.00 6.67 9.28
CA CYS A 61 2.84 7.95 9.95
C CYS A 61 4.14 8.36 10.63
N GLU A 62 4.74 9.47 10.18
CA GLU A 62 5.97 10.02 10.77
C GLU A 62 5.67 10.85 12.01
N ARG A 63 4.50 11.51 12.03
CA ARG A 63 4.11 12.41 13.11
C ARG A 63 2.64 12.26 13.43
N TYR A 64 2.36 11.92 14.67
CA TYR A 64 1.03 11.91 15.23
C TYR A 64 0.73 13.24 15.92
N GLU A 65 -0.49 13.73 15.74
CA GLU A 65 -1.01 14.85 16.51
C GLU A 65 -2.29 14.44 17.23
N THR A 66 -2.62 15.17 18.29
CA THR A 66 -3.86 14.98 19.04
C THR A 66 -4.78 16.16 18.78
N ARG A 67 -6.00 15.88 18.36
CA ARG A 67 -7.06 16.88 18.26
C ARG A 67 -8.22 16.51 19.17
N TYR A 68 -8.88 17.52 19.68
CA TYR A 68 -10.05 17.38 20.52
C TYR A 68 -11.29 17.44 19.63
N VAL A 69 -12.04 16.33 19.55
CA VAL A 69 -13.27 16.26 18.75
C VAL A 69 -14.49 16.04 19.64
N VAL A 70 -15.60 16.66 19.28
CA VAL A 70 -16.89 16.43 19.95
C VAL A 70 -17.60 15.30 19.23
N ARG A 71 -17.62 14.10 19.84
CA ARG A 71 -18.36 12.96 19.31
C ARG A 71 -19.85 13.12 19.62
N GLN A 72 -20.71 12.87 18.64
CA GLN A 72 -22.17 12.87 18.84
C GLN A 72 -22.65 11.71 19.74
N SER A 73 -21.84 10.66 19.94
CA SER A 73 -22.34 9.36 20.42
C SER A 73 -21.88 8.89 21.79
N SER A 74 -20.93 9.52 22.52
CA SER A 74 -20.39 8.80 23.70
C SER A 74 -19.64 9.55 24.81
N THR A 75 -19.53 10.88 24.82
CA THR A 75 -18.87 11.56 25.96
C THR A 75 -19.77 12.60 26.62
N TYR A 76 -20.76 12.08 27.34
CA TYR A 76 -21.49 12.85 28.34
C TYR A 76 -20.53 13.26 29.47
N CYS A 77 -20.39 14.55 29.70
CA CYS A 77 -19.54 15.07 30.78
C CYS A 77 -20.31 15.93 31.78
N GLY A 78 -21.59 15.64 31.94
CA GLY A 78 -22.49 16.31 32.87
C GLY A 78 -23.57 17.12 32.17
N GLU A 79 -24.35 17.83 32.97
CA GLU A 79 -25.48 18.64 32.54
C GLU A 79 -25.24 20.12 32.86
N ASP A 80 -25.64 21.00 31.94
CA ASP A 80 -25.94 22.39 32.28
C ASP A 80 -27.34 22.43 32.90
N VAL A 81 -27.46 22.95 34.12
CA VAL A 81 -28.74 23.08 34.81
C VAL A 81 -29.20 24.52 34.74
N ARG A 82 -30.39 24.74 34.17
CA ARG A 82 -31.04 26.04 34.11
C ARG A 82 -32.37 25.99 34.83
N TYR A 83 -32.70 27.08 35.54
CA TYR A 83 -33.97 27.25 36.20
C TYR A 83 -34.75 28.32 35.46
N ASN A 84 -35.86 27.91 34.84
CA ASN A 84 -36.77 28.83 34.19
C ASN A 84 -37.96 29.09 35.10
N ARG A 85 -38.35 30.35 35.26
CA ARG A 85 -39.62 30.70 35.90
C ARG A 85 -40.72 30.64 34.85
N VAL A 86 -41.55 29.61 34.94
CA VAL A 86 -42.70 29.43 34.06
C VAL A 86 -43.98 29.76 34.83
N ARG A 87 -44.90 30.43 34.15
CA ARG A 87 -46.20 30.76 34.72
C ARG A 87 -47.12 29.56 34.49
N VAL A 88 -47.57 28.94 35.56
CA VAL A 88 -48.48 27.79 35.50
C VAL A 88 -49.85 28.17 36.07
N ARG A 89 -50.91 27.63 35.48
CA ARG A 89 -52.28 27.81 35.97
C ARG A 89 -52.62 26.66 36.90
N ARG A 90 -52.69 26.95 38.19
CA ARG A 90 -53.11 25.98 39.20
C ARG A 90 -54.61 26.14 39.47
N CYS A 91 -55.33 25.03 39.46
CA CYS A 91 -56.71 25.05 39.88
C CYS A 91 -56.79 25.33 41.39
N VAL A 92 -57.55 26.35 41.77
CA VAL A 92 -57.77 26.70 43.19
C VAL A 92 -59.20 26.45 43.63
N GLN A 93 -60.11 26.22 42.69
CA GLN A 93 -61.51 25.90 42.98
C GLN A 93 -62.06 24.97 41.91
N THR A 94 -62.59 23.83 42.33
CA THR A 94 -63.29 22.86 41.49
C THR A 94 -64.80 22.94 41.71
N ASP A 95 -65.58 22.68 40.66
CA ASP A 95 -67.02 22.50 40.75
C ASP A 95 -67.31 21.18 41.48
N PRO A 96 -68.07 21.21 42.60
CA PRO A 96 -68.35 20.02 43.38
C PRO A 96 -69.23 19.00 42.64
N ASN A 97 -69.95 19.40 41.59
CA ASN A 97 -70.89 18.52 40.88
C ASN A 97 -70.25 17.71 39.75
N ASN A 98 -69.17 18.21 39.14
CA ASN A 98 -68.52 17.56 37.99
C ASN A 98 -66.99 17.50 38.09
N GLY A 99 -66.39 18.02 39.17
CA GLY A 99 -64.95 18.00 39.43
C GLY A 99 -64.12 18.91 38.52
N ARG A 100 -64.73 19.68 37.62
CA ARG A 100 -64.01 20.56 36.69
C ARG A 100 -63.49 21.79 37.42
N CYS A 101 -62.32 22.28 37.02
CA CYS A 101 -61.80 23.50 37.58
C CYS A 101 -62.60 24.72 37.10
N VAL A 102 -63.13 25.49 38.05
CA VAL A 102 -63.89 26.73 37.76
C VAL A 102 -63.07 27.99 37.99
N ARG A 103 -62.00 27.90 38.80
CA ARG A 103 -61.10 29.03 39.03
C ARG A 103 -59.65 28.59 39.04
N TYR A 104 -58.87 29.26 38.21
CA TYR A 104 -57.42 29.12 38.16
C TYR A 104 -56.74 30.31 38.82
N HIS A 105 -55.64 30.04 39.51
CA HIS A 105 -54.69 31.05 39.97
C HIS A 105 -53.39 30.87 39.18
N GLU A 106 -52.76 31.99 38.83
CA GLU A 106 -51.48 31.96 38.13
C GLU A 106 -50.36 31.98 39.16
N GLU A 107 -49.58 30.92 39.21
CA GLU A 107 -48.41 30.83 40.09
C GLU A 107 -47.13 30.73 39.24
N TRP A 108 -46.05 31.29 39.75
CA TRP A 108 -44.73 31.12 39.16
C TRP A 108 -44.11 29.86 39.73
N ARG A 109 -43.74 28.93 38.84
CA ARG A 109 -43.02 27.72 39.20
C ARG A 109 -41.64 27.77 38.57
N GLU A 110 -40.63 27.37 39.35
CA GLU A 110 -39.30 27.11 38.80
C GLU A 110 -39.31 25.72 38.17
N GLU A 111 -39.07 25.69 36.87
CA GLU A 111 -38.87 24.48 36.10
C GLU A 111 -37.37 24.30 35.87
N ARG A 112 -36.87 23.13 36.27
CA ARG A 112 -35.48 22.74 36.05
C ARG A 112 -35.35 22.13 34.67
N ILE A 113 -34.49 22.71 33.84
CA ILE A 113 -34.09 22.15 32.54
C ILE A 113 -32.64 21.66 32.68
N SER A 114 -32.43 20.39 32.33
CA SER A 114 -31.12 19.76 32.23
C SER A 114 -30.72 19.62 30.76
N ILE A 115 -29.62 20.25 30.36
CA ILE A 115 -29.09 20.17 28.99
C ILE A 115 -27.79 19.34 29.03
N PRO A 116 -27.72 18.18 28.37
CA PRO A 116 -26.52 17.36 28.40
C PRO A 116 -25.35 18.08 27.72
N ARG A 117 -24.16 18.04 28.34
CA ARG A 117 -22.91 18.56 27.78
C ARG A 117 -22.12 17.41 27.16
N THR A 118 -21.69 17.62 25.91
CA THR A 118 -20.75 16.75 25.22
C THR A 118 -19.33 17.30 25.38
N CYS A 119 -18.41 16.48 25.88
CA CYS A 119 -17.02 16.90 26.02
C CYS A 119 -16.17 16.53 24.81
N PRO A 120 -15.19 17.38 24.47
CA PRO A 120 -14.16 17.02 23.51
C PRO A 120 -13.36 15.82 24.00
N VAL A 121 -13.12 14.87 23.11
CA VAL A 121 -12.28 13.69 23.35
C VAL A 121 -11.00 13.84 22.55
N PRO A 122 -9.83 13.57 23.15
CA PRO A 122 -8.59 13.52 22.39
C PRO A 122 -8.64 12.34 21.42
N GLU A 123 -8.50 12.62 20.13
CA GLU A 123 -8.27 11.63 19.09
C GLU A 123 -6.90 11.85 18.46
N THR A 124 -6.16 10.75 18.34
CA THR A 124 -4.88 10.72 17.63
C THR A 124 -5.13 10.54 16.15
N TYR A 125 -4.46 11.34 15.33
CA TYR A 125 -4.48 11.21 13.87
C TYR A 125 -3.07 11.36 13.33
N CYS A 126 -2.88 10.88 12.09
CA CYS A 126 -1.63 11.10 11.40
C CYS A 126 -1.57 12.52 10.83
N ALA A 127 -0.63 13.32 11.31
CA ALA A 127 -0.42 14.70 10.87
C ALA A 127 0.58 14.79 9.71
N GLN A 128 1.49 13.81 9.59
CA GLN A 128 2.47 13.75 8.51
C GLN A 128 2.69 12.31 8.09
N TYR A 129 2.43 12.02 6.82
CA TYR A 129 2.71 10.74 6.20
C TYR A 129 4.10 10.75 5.58
N GLY A 130 4.82 9.66 5.79
CA GLY A 130 6.10 9.36 5.18
C GLY A 130 6.08 8.07 4.40
N THR A 131 7.26 7.68 3.91
CA THR A 131 7.47 6.41 3.20
C THR A 131 8.54 5.60 3.91
N ALA A 132 8.22 4.38 4.31
CA ALA A 132 9.21 3.41 4.77
C ALA A 132 9.47 2.42 3.64
N VAL A 133 10.75 2.25 3.26
CA VAL A 133 11.16 1.27 2.26
C VAL A 133 11.83 0.09 2.96
N THR A 134 11.31 -1.11 2.71
CA THR A 134 11.91 -2.37 3.15
C THR A 134 12.26 -3.21 1.93
N ARG A 135 13.11 -4.23 2.08
CA ARG A 135 13.40 -5.17 0.99
C ARG A 135 12.82 -6.52 1.35
N GLU A 136 11.91 -6.99 0.52
CA GLU A 136 11.21 -8.26 0.71
C GLU A 136 11.54 -9.21 -0.43
N ASN A 137 11.49 -10.51 -0.15
CA ASN A 137 11.68 -11.53 -1.17
C ASN A 137 10.35 -11.78 -1.87
N ASP A 138 10.35 -11.77 -3.19
CA ASP A 138 9.20 -12.18 -3.99
C ASP A 138 9.61 -13.13 -5.11
N GLU A 139 8.73 -14.05 -5.47
CA GLU A 139 9.03 -15.12 -6.41
C GLU A 139 8.29 -14.95 -7.74
N MET A 140 8.97 -15.27 -8.83
CA MET A 140 8.34 -15.45 -10.13
C MET A 140 8.73 -16.78 -10.76
N LYS A 141 7.88 -17.29 -11.65
CA LYS A 141 8.13 -18.51 -12.42
C LYS A 141 8.32 -18.18 -13.89
N ILE A 142 9.44 -18.59 -14.47
CA ILE A 142 9.68 -18.53 -15.92
C ILE A 142 9.67 -19.94 -16.51
N ARG A 143 8.99 -20.12 -17.63
CA ARG A 143 8.93 -21.37 -18.39
C ARG A 143 9.40 -21.16 -19.82
N PHE A 144 10.40 -21.94 -20.25
CA PHE A 144 10.94 -21.99 -21.59
C PHE A 144 10.26 -23.12 -22.37
N LYS A 145 9.14 -22.81 -23.02
CA LYS A 145 8.25 -23.84 -23.56
C LYS A 145 8.53 -24.07 -25.04
N ASP A 146 8.68 -25.34 -25.42
CA ASP A 146 8.91 -25.80 -26.80
C ASP A 146 10.14 -25.13 -27.45
N LEU A 147 11.12 -24.69 -26.64
CA LEU A 147 12.32 -24.03 -27.12
C LEU A 147 13.37 -25.06 -27.59
N PRO A 148 14.10 -24.77 -28.67
CA PRO A 148 15.22 -25.59 -29.14
C PRO A 148 16.29 -25.76 -28.05
N SER A 149 16.95 -26.93 -28.01
CA SER A 149 18.15 -27.10 -27.19
C SER A 149 19.28 -26.20 -27.70
N LEU A 150 19.98 -25.55 -26.78
CA LEU A 150 21.18 -24.77 -27.06
C LEU A 150 22.40 -25.70 -27.14
N GLY A 151 23.40 -25.34 -27.95
CA GLY A 151 24.71 -25.99 -27.95
C GLY A 151 25.50 -25.74 -26.66
N ASP A 152 26.57 -26.52 -26.43
CA ASP A 152 27.39 -26.43 -25.21
C ASP A 152 28.03 -25.05 -24.97
N SER A 153 28.27 -24.28 -26.05
CA SER A 153 28.81 -22.93 -26.01
C SER A 153 27.78 -21.83 -26.25
N GLU A 154 26.51 -22.20 -26.42
CA GLU A 154 25.44 -21.25 -26.71
C GLU A 154 24.75 -20.81 -25.41
N ALA A 155 24.49 -19.50 -25.33
CA ALA A 155 23.78 -18.91 -24.22
C ALA A 155 22.84 -17.82 -24.74
N GLU A 156 21.70 -17.69 -24.07
CA GLU A 156 20.73 -16.64 -24.33
C GLU A 156 20.44 -15.88 -23.06
N THR A 157 20.28 -14.57 -23.15
CA THR A 157 20.10 -13.70 -21.99
C THR A 157 18.75 -13.00 -22.00
N PHE A 158 18.17 -12.89 -20.80
CA PHE A 158 16.91 -12.20 -20.58
C PHE A 158 17.08 -11.22 -19.41
N GLU A 159 16.65 -9.98 -19.60
CA GLU A 159 16.51 -9.02 -18.52
C GLU A 159 15.21 -9.29 -17.76
N ILE A 160 15.29 -9.40 -16.44
CA ILE A 160 14.12 -9.46 -15.56
C ILE A 160 14.20 -8.31 -14.57
N LYS A 161 13.13 -7.51 -14.50
CA LYS A 161 12.97 -6.41 -13.54
C LYS A 161 11.71 -6.60 -12.73
N ALA A 162 11.85 -6.64 -11.41
CA ALA A 162 10.77 -6.69 -10.44
C ALA A 162 10.47 -5.27 -9.93
N ARG A 163 9.20 -4.92 -9.79
CA ARG A 163 8.78 -3.63 -9.23
C ARG A 163 7.51 -3.76 -8.42
N GLN A 164 7.44 -3.04 -7.32
CA GLN A 164 6.19 -2.86 -6.59
C GLN A 164 5.18 -2.09 -7.46
N LYS A 165 3.94 -2.57 -7.56
CA LYS A 165 2.90 -1.93 -8.36
C LYS A 165 2.22 -0.76 -7.65
N SER A 166 2.04 -0.86 -6.33
CA SER A 166 1.26 0.10 -5.52
C SER A 166 1.89 0.31 -4.14
N TYR A 167 1.78 1.55 -3.64
CA TYR A 167 2.43 2.06 -2.41
C TYR A 167 1.93 1.48 -1.07
N ASP A 168 0.90 0.62 -1.11
CA ASP A 168 0.25 0.07 0.08
C ASP A 168 0.40 -1.47 0.18
N GLY A 169 1.21 -2.05 -0.73
CA GLY A 169 1.77 -3.40 -0.66
C GLY A 169 0.80 -4.60 -0.74
N GLU A 170 0.87 -5.35 -1.85
CA GLU A 170 0.86 -6.83 -1.92
C GLU A 170 1.28 -7.30 -3.35
N ASN A 171 1.20 -6.44 -4.37
CA ASN A 171 1.44 -6.83 -5.76
C ASN A 171 2.79 -6.34 -6.30
N VAL A 172 3.70 -7.27 -6.56
CA VAL A 172 4.89 -7.06 -7.42
C VAL A 172 4.50 -7.35 -8.86
N VAL A 173 5.17 -6.69 -9.80
CA VAL A 173 5.05 -6.99 -11.23
C VAL A 173 6.45 -7.19 -11.79
N TYR A 174 6.58 -8.20 -12.65
CA TYR A 174 7.82 -8.49 -13.35
C TYR A 174 7.74 -8.06 -14.82
N ASP A 175 8.84 -7.53 -15.33
CA ASP A 175 9.06 -7.26 -16.75
C ASP A 175 10.19 -8.18 -17.23
N VAL A 176 9.92 -9.00 -18.24
CA VAL A 176 10.86 -10.00 -18.77
C VAL A 176 11.12 -9.69 -20.24
N LYS A 177 12.38 -9.38 -20.57
CA LYS A 177 12.79 -8.91 -21.89
C LYS A 177 13.95 -9.75 -22.44
N PRO A 178 13.85 -10.29 -23.66
CA PRO A 178 15.01 -10.84 -24.36
C PRO A 178 16.09 -9.76 -24.55
N LEU A 179 17.36 -10.10 -24.32
CA LEU A 179 18.50 -9.20 -24.54
C LEU A 179 19.38 -9.72 -25.69
N GLU A 180 20.22 -10.72 -25.42
CA GLU A 180 21.08 -11.39 -26.41
C GLU A 180 20.52 -12.79 -26.64
N THR A 181 19.72 -12.96 -27.69
CA THR A 181 19.06 -14.22 -28.01
C THR A 181 19.40 -14.68 -29.41
N LEU A 182 19.44 -16.00 -29.62
CA LEU A 182 19.72 -16.56 -30.94
C LEU A 182 18.49 -16.50 -31.86
N ARG A 183 17.31 -16.29 -31.27
CA ARG A 183 16.00 -16.29 -31.94
C ARG A 183 15.11 -15.17 -31.43
N GLU A 184 14.03 -14.89 -32.16
CA GLU A 184 12.97 -14.02 -31.67
C GLU A 184 12.06 -14.77 -30.69
N TYR A 185 11.89 -14.21 -29.49
CA TYR A 185 11.03 -14.77 -28.46
C TYR A 185 9.80 -13.91 -28.22
N LYS A 186 8.68 -14.57 -28.01
CA LYS A 186 7.47 -14.00 -27.43
C LYS A 186 7.41 -14.34 -25.95
N VAL A 187 7.35 -13.31 -25.11
CA VAL A 187 7.15 -13.47 -23.68
C VAL A 187 5.68 -13.19 -23.35
N SER A 188 5.01 -14.14 -22.72
CA SER A 188 3.60 -14.03 -22.33
C SER A 188 3.44 -14.28 -20.83
N GLN A 189 2.77 -13.36 -20.12
CA GLN A 189 2.37 -13.58 -18.74
C GLN A 189 1.13 -14.50 -18.72
N LYS A 190 1.24 -15.66 -18.09
CA LYS A 190 0.10 -16.53 -17.80
C LYS A 190 -0.44 -16.18 -16.42
N LYS A 191 -1.65 -15.63 -16.39
CA LYS A 191 -2.43 -15.54 -15.15
C LYS A 191 -2.89 -16.94 -14.78
N ILE A 192 -2.24 -17.55 -13.79
CA ILE A 192 -2.70 -18.82 -13.24
C ILE A 192 -3.82 -18.48 -12.24
N LEU A 193 -5.07 -18.75 -12.62
CA LEU A 193 -6.23 -18.63 -11.74
C LEU A 193 -5.97 -19.39 -10.44
N GLY A 194 -5.88 -18.67 -9.31
CA GLY A 194 -5.79 -19.24 -7.96
C GLY A 194 -4.39 -19.39 -7.36
N PHE A 195 -3.29 -19.08 -8.07
CA PHE A 195 -1.95 -19.12 -7.51
C PHE A 195 -1.36 -17.71 -7.35
N LYS A 196 -0.70 -17.47 -6.20
CA LYS A 196 -0.03 -16.19 -5.87
C LYS A 196 1.26 -15.94 -6.66
N LEU A 197 1.75 -16.93 -7.41
CA LEU A 197 3.04 -16.87 -8.10
C LEU A 197 2.84 -16.40 -9.55
N ASP A 198 3.45 -15.26 -9.90
CA ASP A 198 3.46 -14.75 -11.26
C ASP A 198 4.19 -15.72 -12.20
N SER A 199 3.57 -16.05 -13.34
CA SER A 199 4.11 -17.02 -14.29
C SER A 199 4.28 -16.43 -15.69
N TYR A 200 5.49 -16.57 -16.22
CA TYR A 200 5.88 -16.11 -17.55
C TYR A 200 6.26 -17.30 -18.42
N VAL A 201 5.84 -17.27 -19.67
CA VAL A 201 6.18 -18.27 -20.68
C VAL A 201 6.95 -17.58 -21.80
N VAL A 202 8.11 -18.13 -22.11
CA VAL A 202 8.95 -17.77 -23.25
C VAL A 202 8.76 -18.83 -24.32
N GLU A 203 8.23 -18.41 -25.47
CA GLU A 203 7.99 -19.24 -26.66
C GLU A 203 8.68 -18.58 -27.86
N GLU A 204 9.14 -19.36 -28.83
CA GLU A 204 9.62 -18.84 -30.12
C GLU A 204 8.45 -18.17 -30.87
N LYS A 205 8.72 -17.05 -31.56
CA LYS A 205 7.70 -16.23 -32.22
C LYS A 205 7.33 -16.73 -33.62
#